data_AF-A0AAW1F300-F1
#
_entry.id   AF-A0AAW1F300-F1
#
_cell.length_a   1.000
_cell.length_b   1.000
_cell.length_c   1.000
_cell.angle_alpha   90.00
_cell.angle_beta   90.00
_cell.angle_gamma   90.00
#
_symmetry.space_group_name_H-M   'P 1'
#
loop_
_entity.id
_entity.type
_entity.pdbx_description
1 polymer ?
#
loop_
_entity_poly.entity_id
_entity_poly.type
_entity_poly.pdbx_seq_one_letter_code
_entity_poly.pdbx_strand_id
1 'polypeptide(L)'
;MPVRIMCTISFSADDEPGKGCGNAGFDDHYKRVKKSYGDSQDSQDYLDSQVDDYNEEEDNLGEVDDLAAFFGGCTLHGANHVFVEGKKFGFRQGLWAVVFTLALSAFLLQVVDRVIYYYQYDYITMLDENLAKNMTFPAVTMCNYNFVRKSQMSYSDLIFMGPLLGFEEGMAPGFPLASEPDRQPGSRFSLDEFYSRTRHRMEDMLLECNFRGSDCGPENFREVGRPRCKILSNV
;
A
#
# COMPACT_ATOMS: atom_id res chain seq x y z
N MET A 1 22.15 21.17 -29.26
CA MET A 1 21.28 19.99 -29.46
C MET A 1 20.28 19.97 -28.30
N PRO A 2 18.95 19.87 -28.53
CA PRO A 2 18.01 19.86 -27.42
C PRO A 2 18.14 18.56 -26.63
N VAL A 3 18.34 18.69 -25.31
CA VAL A 3 18.37 17.55 -24.38
C VAL A 3 16.95 16.96 -24.34
N ARG A 4 16.77 15.75 -24.85
CA ARG A 4 15.51 14.99 -24.72
C ARG A 4 15.60 14.19 -23.42
N ILE A 5 14.92 14.67 -22.38
CA ILE A 5 14.76 13.91 -21.13
C ILE A 5 13.50 13.05 -21.32
N MET A 6 13.68 11.79 -21.70
CA MET A 6 12.61 10.79 -21.66
C MET A 6 12.56 10.20 -20.25
N CYS A 7 11.46 10.41 -19.56
CA CYS A 7 11.17 9.73 -18.30
C CYS A 7 10.42 8.43 -18.62
N THR A 8 11.14 7.31 -18.70
CA THR A 8 10.54 5.98 -18.75
C THR A 8 10.28 5.50 -17.32
N ILE A 9 9.03 5.21 -16.99
CA ILE A 9 8.63 4.59 -15.73
C ILE A 9 8.43 3.10 -16.02
N SER A 10 9.18 2.23 -15.36
CA SER A 10 9.02 0.77 -15.45
C SER A 10 8.28 0.27 -14.22
N PHE A 11 7.14 -0.38 -14.41
CA PHE A 11 6.46 -1.11 -13.35
C PHE A 11 6.82 -2.59 -13.49
N SER A 12 7.50 -3.16 -12.48
CA SER A 12 7.60 -4.60 -12.29
C SER A 12 6.29 -5.05 -11.64
N ALA A 13 5.54 -5.93 -12.30
CA ALA A 13 4.49 -6.68 -11.63
C ALA A 13 5.16 -7.82 -10.89
N ASP A 14 5.35 -7.66 -9.58
CA ASP A 14 5.86 -8.74 -8.73
C ASP A 14 4.74 -9.76 -8.51
N ASP A 15 4.57 -10.68 -9.45
CA ASP A 15 3.77 -11.90 -9.28
C ASP A 15 4.64 -12.97 -8.59
N GLU A 16 4.68 -12.98 -7.25
CA GLU A 16 4.99 -14.20 -6.49
C GLU A 16 4.08 -14.36 -5.25
N PRO A 17 3.48 -15.55 -5.03
CA PRO A 17 2.73 -15.84 -3.82
C PRO A 17 3.70 -16.12 -2.66
N GLY A 18 3.95 -15.09 -1.85
CA GLY A 18 4.71 -15.19 -0.61
C GLY A 18 4.05 -16.14 0.39
N LYS A 19 4.69 -17.29 0.62
CA LYS A 19 4.50 -18.16 1.79
C LYS A 19 4.51 -17.33 3.07
N GLY A 20 3.48 -17.50 3.90
CA GLY A 20 3.33 -16.79 5.16
C GLY A 20 4.37 -17.14 6.23
N CYS A 21 4.52 -16.21 7.18
CA CYS A 21 4.88 -16.50 8.57
C CYS A 21 4.48 -15.33 9.49
N GLY A 22 3.55 -15.58 10.40
CA GLY A 22 3.61 -15.12 11.81
C GLY A 22 3.21 -13.69 12.19
N ASN A 23 1.97 -13.55 12.66
CA ASN A 23 1.47 -12.76 13.80
C ASN A 23 2.29 -11.57 14.34
N ALA A 24 1.70 -10.38 14.27
CA ALA A 24 1.78 -9.39 15.35
C ALA A 24 0.41 -8.70 15.47
N GLY A 25 -0.18 -8.79 16.66
CA GLY A 25 -1.50 -8.25 16.97
C GLY A 25 -1.52 -6.72 16.98
N PHE A 26 -2.68 -6.18 16.64
CA PHE A 26 -3.05 -4.81 16.92
C PHE A 26 -4.53 -4.81 17.34
N ASP A 27 -4.74 -5.02 18.64
CA ASP A 27 -5.95 -4.62 19.34
C ASP A 27 -6.04 -3.09 19.28
N ASP A 28 -7.21 -2.54 18.95
CA ASP A 28 -7.87 -1.64 19.89
C ASP A 28 -9.30 -1.20 19.46
N HIS A 29 -10.23 -1.52 20.36
CA HIS A 29 -11.18 -0.58 20.96
C HIS A 29 -12.31 0.03 20.10
N TYR A 30 -13.53 -0.51 20.24
CA TYR A 30 -14.63 0.26 20.85
C TYR A 30 -15.62 -0.66 21.57
N LYS A 31 -15.53 -0.62 22.90
CA LYS A 31 -16.48 -1.24 23.84
C LYS A 31 -17.59 -0.23 24.16
N ARG A 32 -18.83 -0.70 24.02
CA ARG A 32 -19.83 -0.79 25.09
C ARG A 32 -20.15 0.48 25.90
N VAL A 33 -21.34 1.00 25.62
CA VAL A 33 -22.29 1.64 26.56
C VAL A 33 -23.64 0.97 26.22
N LYS A 34 -24.49 0.38 27.08
CA LYS A 34 -24.65 0.20 28.54
C LYS A 34 -25.60 -1.00 28.70
N LYS A 35 -25.46 -1.78 29.78
CA LYS A 35 -26.39 -2.84 30.23
C LYS A 35 -27.18 -2.33 31.44
N SER A 36 -28.50 -2.48 31.44
CA SER A 36 -29.43 -2.65 32.58
C SER A 36 -30.86 -2.70 32.00
N TYR A 37 -31.77 -3.65 32.26
CA TYR A 37 -32.31 -4.24 33.51
C TYR A 37 -32.95 -5.60 33.11
N GLY A 38 -32.62 -6.75 33.71
CA GLY A 38 -33.35 -7.41 34.83
C GLY A 38 -34.29 -8.52 34.27
N ASP A 39 -34.61 -9.65 34.88
CA ASP A 39 -34.17 -10.46 36.02
C ASP A 39 -34.93 -11.81 35.92
N SER A 40 -34.31 -12.91 36.37
CA SER A 40 -34.84 -14.18 36.89
C SER A 40 -36.19 -14.78 36.43
N GLN A 41 -36.17 -16.04 35.98
CA GLN A 41 -36.82 -17.13 36.74
C GLN A 41 -36.35 -18.53 36.32
N ASP A 42 -35.85 -19.26 37.31
CA ASP A 42 -35.71 -20.71 37.36
C ASP A 42 -36.98 -21.29 38.00
N SER A 43 -37.46 -22.45 37.55
CA SER A 43 -38.22 -23.45 38.33
C SER A 43 -38.69 -24.60 37.44
N GLN A 44 -38.10 -25.76 37.67
CA GLN A 44 -38.58 -27.08 37.26
C GLN A 44 -39.08 -27.77 38.54
N ASP A 45 -40.37 -28.09 38.65
CA ASP A 45 -40.93 -28.93 39.71
C ASP A 45 -41.92 -29.95 39.12
N TYR A 46 -41.88 -31.16 39.68
CA TYR A 46 -42.59 -32.36 39.25
C TYR A 46 -44.04 -32.38 39.78
N LEU A 47 -45.01 -32.86 38.99
CA LEU A 47 -45.96 -33.87 39.49
C LEU A 47 -46.71 -34.61 38.37
N ASP A 48 -46.82 -35.91 38.61
CA ASP A 48 -47.60 -36.97 38.00
C ASP A 48 -49.12 -36.72 38.01
N SER A 49 -49.86 -37.21 36.99
CA SER A 49 -51.22 -37.80 37.05
C SER A 49 -51.90 -37.87 35.67
N GLN A 50 -51.91 -39.07 35.10
CA GLN A 50 -53.04 -39.82 34.54
C GLN A 50 -54.27 -39.09 33.92
N VAL A 51 -54.49 -39.38 32.62
CA VAL A 51 -55.76 -39.69 31.89
C VAL A 51 -56.93 -38.69 31.99
N ASP A 52 -57.40 -38.18 30.83
CA ASP A 52 -58.79 -38.34 30.37
C ASP A 52 -58.99 -37.81 28.93
N ASP A 53 -59.67 -38.64 28.14
CA ASP A 53 -60.19 -38.46 26.79
C ASP A 53 -61.42 -37.54 26.80
N TYR A 54 -61.42 -36.46 26.01
CA TYR A 54 -62.65 -35.81 25.50
C TYR A 54 -62.36 -35.12 24.15
N ASN A 55 -63.11 -35.54 23.12
CA ASN A 55 -63.20 -34.91 21.80
C ASN A 55 -63.65 -33.44 21.90
N GLU A 56 -63.12 -32.55 21.05
CA GLU A 56 -63.91 -31.63 20.22
C GLU A 56 -63.02 -30.69 19.36
N GLU A 57 -63.42 -30.63 18.08
CA GLU A 57 -63.37 -29.49 17.15
C GLU A 57 -62.12 -29.20 16.31
N GLU A 58 -62.36 -29.28 15.00
CA GLU A 58 -61.55 -28.78 13.91
C GLU A 58 -61.22 -27.30 14.13
N ASP A 59 -59.94 -26.93 14.05
CA ASP A 59 -59.58 -25.58 13.64
C ASP A 59 -58.44 -25.62 12.62
N ASN A 60 -58.85 -25.28 11.41
CA ASN A 60 -58.05 -25.12 10.22
C ASN A 60 -57.12 -23.90 10.42
N LEU A 61 -55.88 -24.13 10.86
CA LEU A 61 -54.86 -23.07 10.90
C LEU A 61 -54.45 -22.74 9.46
N GLY A 62 -55.06 -21.69 8.90
CA GLY A 62 -54.77 -21.14 7.57
C GLY A 62 -53.34 -20.58 7.44
N GLU A 63 -52.35 -21.46 7.40
CA GLU A 63 -50.94 -21.10 7.18
C GLU A 63 -50.57 -21.05 5.68
N VAL A 64 -51.49 -20.66 4.81
CA VAL A 64 -51.25 -20.50 3.35
C VAL A 64 -52.16 -19.48 2.65
N ASP A 65 -52.85 -18.59 3.37
CA ASP A 65 -53.43 -17.38 2.75
C ASP A 65 -52.29 -16.35 2.59
N ASP A 66 -51.73 -16.00 1.44
CA ASP A 66 -51.80 -16.53 0.08
C ASP A 66 -50.44 -16.14 -0.54
N LEU A 67 -49.46 -17.04 -0.42
CA LEU A 67 -48.11 -16.83 -0.96
C LEU A 67 -48.16 -16.56 -2.47
N ALA A 68 -49.18 -17.08 -3.15
CA ALA A 68 -49.43 -16.80 -4.56
C ALA A 68 -49.96 -15.37 -4.77
N ALA A 69 -50.86 -14.84 -3.92
CA ALA A 69 -51.22 -13.41 -3.97
C ALA A 69 -50.01 -12.50 -3.71
N PHE A 70 -49.13 -12.87 -2.77
CA PHE A 70 -47.91 -12.10 -2.50
C PHE A 70 -46.98 -12.07 -3.72
N PHE A 71 -46.66 -13.23 -4.31
CA PHE A 71 -45.81 -13.29 -5.51
C PHE A 71 -46.49 -12.77 -6.78
N GLY A 72 -47.83 -12.79 -6.83
CA GLY A 72 -48.63 -12.16 -7.88
C GLY A 72 -48.56 -10.62 -7.83
N GLY A 73 -48.40 -10.04 -6.65
CA GLY A 73 -48.17 -8.60 -6.44
C GLY A 73 -46.71 -8.15 -6.48
N CYS A 74 -45.75 -9.09 -6.53
CA CYS A 74 -44.32 -8.77 -6.58
C CYS A 74 -43.86 -8.41 -8.01
N THR A 75 -42.85 -7.54 -8.12
CA THR A 75 -42.16 -7.25 -9.38
C THR A 75 -41.14 -8.33 -9.78
N LEU A 76 -41.08 -9.44 -9.04
CA LEU A 76 -40.15 -10.54 -9.27
C LEU A 76 -40.64 -11.38 -10.45
N HIS A 77 -40.01 -11.19 -11.60
CA HIS A 77 -40.40 -11.86 -12.83
C HIS A 77 -40.23 -13.37 -12.70
N GLY A 78 -41.27 -14.12 -13.08
CA GLY A 78 -41.29 -15.58 -12.99
C GLY A 78 -41.86 -16.16 -11.70
N ALA A 79 -41.92 -15.41 -10.60
CA ALA A 79 -42.47 -15.90 -9.33
C ALA A 79 -43.98 -16.21 -9.41
N ASN A 80 -44.73 -15.39 -10.14
CA ASN A 80 -46.17 -15.59 -10.41
C ASN A 80 -46.46 -16.90 -11.19
N HIS A 81 -45.52 -17.39 -12.01
CA HIS A 81 -45.68 -18.68 -12.72
C HIS A 81 -45.33 -19.91 -11.87
N VAL A 82 -44.64 -19.71 -10.75
CA VAL A 82 -44.20 -20.76 -9.82
C VAL A 82 -45.21 -20.97 -8.70
N PHE A 83 -45.80 -19.89 -8.19
CA PHE A 83 -46.83 -19.90 -7.15
C PHE A 83 -48.18 -19.54 -7.75
N VAL A 84 -48.86 -20.53 -8.34
CA VAL A 84 -50.23 -20.40 -8.83
C VAL A 84 -51.15 -21.14 -7.87
N GLU A 85 -52.20 -20.48 -7.37
CA GLU A 85 -53.28 -21.12 -6.60
C GLU A 85 -54.05 -22.11 -7.47
N GLY A 86 -53.68 -23.39 -7.38
CA GLY A 86 -54.35 -24.47 -8.09
C GLY A 86 -53.90 -25.84 -7.59
N LYS A 87 -54.84 -26.63 -7.08
CA LYS A 87 -54.69 -27.91 -6.36
C LYS A 87 -54.03 -29.08 -7.14
N LYS A 88 -53.37 -28.85 -8.28
CA LYS A 88 -52.70 -29.88 -9.10
C LYS A 88 -51.37 -29.34 -9.67
N PHE A 89 -50.24 -29.83 -9.15
CA PHE A 89 -48.91 -29.58 -9.71
C PHE A 89 -48.86 -29.98 -11.19
N GLY A 90 -48.84 -28.99 -12.09
CA GLY A 90 -48.71 -29.23 -13.53
C GLY A 90 -47.24 -29.27 -13.97
N PHE A 91 -46.92 -30.07 -15.00
CA PHE A 91 -45.58 -30.12 -15.61
C PHE A 91 -45.04 -28.72 -16.01
N ARG A 92 -45.94 -27.81 -16.41
CA ARG A 92 -45.60 -26.42 -16.74
C ARG A 92 -45.07 -25.63 -15.55
N GLN A 93 -45.64 -25.82 -14.36
CA GLN A 93 -45.23 -25.13 -13.13
C GLN A 93 -43.86 -25.61 -12.67
N GLY A 94 -43.60 -26.92 -12.77
CA GLY A 94 -42.27 -27.49 -12.51
C GLY A 94 -41.21 -26.93 -13.47
N LEU A 95 -41.53 -26.79 -14.76
CA LEU A 95 -40.63 -26.17 -15.73
C LEU A 95 -40.32 -24.71 -15.39
N TRP A 96 -41.34 -23.91 -15.08
CA TRP A 96 -41.15 -22.51 -14.65
C TRP A 96 -40.34 -22.41 -13.35
N ALA A 97 -40.55 -23.31 -12.39
CA ALA A 97 -39.78 -23.36 -11.15
C ALA A 97 -38.30 -23.68 -11.40
N VAL A 98 -38.00 -24.62 -12.30
CA VAL A 98 -36.61 -24.93 -12.69
C VAL A 98 -35.97 -23.73 -13.38
N VAL A 99 -36.63 -23.12 -14.36
CA VAL A 99 -36.10 -21.96 -15.09
C VAL A 99 -35.88 -20.76 -14.15
N PHE A 100 -36.83 -20.50 -13.25
CA PHE A 100 -36.72 -19.44 -12.26
C PHE A 100 -35.57 -19.69 -11.28
N THR A 101 -35.43 -20.92 -10.77
CA THR A 101 -34.35 -21.30 -9.85
C THR A 101 -32.98 -21.21 -10.54
N LEU A 102 -32.88 -21.63 -11.80
CA LEU A 102 -31.65 -21.51 -12.60
C LEU A 102 -31.29 -20.04 -12.88
N ALA A 103 -32.27 -19.19 -13.15
CA ALA A 103 -32.04 -17.76 -13.35
C ALA A 103 -31.57 -17.07 -12.06
N LEU A 104 -32.19 -17.40 -10.91
CA LEU A 104 -31.80 -16.86 -9.61
C LEU A 104 -30.40 -17.32 -9.20
N SER A 105 -30.07 -18.61 -9.41
CA SER A 105 -28.75 -19.13 -9.08
C SER A 105 -27.65 -18.51 -9.95
N ALA A 106 -27.88 -18.38 -11.26
CA ALA A 106 -26.94 -17.71 -12.17
C ALA A 106 -26.72 -16.24 -11.77
N PHE A 107 -27.79 -15.52 -11.41
CA PHE A 107 -27.69 -14.15 -10.92
C PHE A 107 -26.85 -14.04 -9.65
N LEU A 108 -27.09 -14.90 -8.65
CA LEU A 108 -26.33 -14.87 -7.39
C LEU A 108 -24.85 -15.21 -7.60
N LEU A 109 -24.54 -16.20 -8.46
CA LEU A 109 -23.16 -16.52 -8.82
C LEU A 109 -22.45 -15.33 -9.49
N GLN A 110 -23.12 -14.62 -10.40
CA GLN A 110 -22.57 -13.41 -11.02
C GLN A 110 -22.34 -12.30 -9.99
N VAL A 111 -23.28 -12.08 -9.06
CA VAL A 111 -23.12 -11.07 -8.01
C VAL A 111 -21.92 -11.39 -7.12
N VAL A 112 -21.77 -12.64 -6.67
CA VAL A 112 -20.63 -13.05 -5.85
C VAL A 112 -19.32 -12.86 -6.61
N ASP A 113 -19.24 -13.28 -7.87
CA ASP A 113 -18.05 -13.08 -8.73
C ASP A 113 -17.69 -11.59 -8.87
N ARG A 114 -18.68 -10.73 -9.12
CA ARG A 114 -18.45 -9.27 -9.20
C ARG A 114 -18.05 -8.65 -7.86
N VAL A 115 -18.60 -9.12 -6.74
CA VAL A 115 -18.23 -8.65 -5.41
C VAL A 115 -16.80 -9.06 -5.07
N ILE A 116 -16.40 -10.30 -5.36
CA ILE A 116 -15.01 -10.76 -5.19
C ILE A 116 -14.08 -9.92 -6.07
N TYR A 117 -14.43 -9.71 -7.35
CA TYR A 117 -13.68 -8.86 -8.26
C TYR A 117 -13.54 -7.41 -7.74
N TYR A 118 -14.60 -6.84 -7.19
CA TYR A 118 -14.54 -5.50 -6.57
C TYR A 118 -13.58 -5.46 -5.38
N TYR A 119 -13.53 -6.50 -4.55
CA TYR A 119 -12.61 -6.60 -3.42
C TYR A 119 -11.16 -6.93 -3.81
N GLN A 120 -10.90 -7.29 -5.07
CA GLN A 120 -9.53 -7.44 -5.59
C GLN A 120 -8.84 -6.09 -5.85
N TYR A 121 -9.62 -4.99 -5.93
CA TYR A 121 -9.10 -3.63 -6.16
C TYR A 121 -8.19 -3.50 -7.39
N ASP A 122 -8.57 -4.18 -8.48
CA ASP A 122 -7.86 -4.06 -9.76
C ASP A 122 -7.96 -2.64 -10.31
N TYR A 123 -6.82 -2.10 -10.76
CA TYR A 123 -6.73 -0.78 -11.39
C TYR A 123 -6.11 -0.89 -12.78
N ILE A 124 -6.61 -0.08 -13.71
CA ILE A 124 -6.03 0.06 -15.05
C ILE A 124 -5.36 1.42 -15.13
N THR A 125 -4.10 1.45 -15.55
CA THR A 125 -3.37 2.70 -15.79
C THR A 125 -3.45 3.07 -17.27
N MET A 126 -3.81 4.32 -17.56
CA MET A 126 -3.76 4.88 -18.91
C MET A 126 -2.55 5.80 -19.01
N LEU A 127 -1.69 5.56 -19.98
CA LEU A 127 -0.50 6.35 -20.27
C LEU A 127 -0.79 7.29 -21.44
N ASP A 128 -0.48 8.57 -21.27
CA ASP A 128 -0.67 9.60 -22.30
C ASP A 128 0.57 10.50 -22.38
N GLU A 129 0.93 10.93 -23.58
CA GLU A 129 2.08 11.80 -23.85
C GLU A 129 1.60 13.15 -24.36
N ASN A 130 1.73 14.17 -23.51
CA ASN A 130 1.29 15.52 -23.82
C ASN A 130 2.47 16.49 -23.96
N LEU A 131 2.49 17.26 -25.04
CA LEU A 131 3.52 18.28 -25.27
C LEU A 131 3.24 19.54 -24.43
N ALA A 132 4.07 19.78 -23.42
CA ALA A 132 4.02 20.99 -22.62
C ALA A 132 4.98 22.07 -23.15
N LYS A 133 4.51 23.32 -23.30
CA LYS A 133 5.34 24.46 -23.73
C LYS A 133 6.37 24.87 -22.69
N ASN A 134 6.02 24.75 -21.41
CA ASN A 134 6.88 25.03 -20.26
C ASN A 134 6.89 23.80 -19.35
N MET A 135 8.08 23.32 -19.01
CA MET A 135 8.29 22.25 -18.04
C MET A 135 9.25 22.72 -16.96
N THR A 136 9.02 22.29 -15.72
CA THR A 136 9.94 22.54 -14.62
C THR A 136 11.21 21.72 -14.85
N PHE A 137 12.36 22.39 -14.86
CA PHE A 137 13.64 21.70 -14.97
C PHE A 137 13.88 20.87 -13.70
N PRO A 138 14.25 19.58 -13.82
CA PRO A 138 14.43 18.72 -12.67
C PRO A 138 15.66 19.12 -11.85
N ALA A 139 15.67 18.74 -10.58
CA ALA A 139 16.86 18.86 -9.74
C ALA A 139 17.97 17.94 -10.28
N VAL A 140 19.12 18.52 -10.63
CA VAL A 140 20.30 17.76 -11.08
C VAL A 140 21.20 17.51 -9.89
N THR A 141 21.32 16.24 -9.48
CA THR A 141 22.28 15.84 -8.43
C THR A 141 23.56 15.35 -9.08
N MET A 142 24.69 15.94 -8.71
CA MET A 142 26.02 15.48 -9.13
C MET A 142 26.87 15.15 -7.92
N CYS A 143 27.58 14.03 -8.00
CA CYS A 143 28.47 13.55 -6.96
C CYS A 143 29.76 13.09 -7.62
N ASN A 144 30.91 13.50 -7.08
CA ASN A 144 32.18 12.95 -7.53
C ASN A 144 32.25 11.48 -7.10
N TYR A 145 32.65 10.60 -8.02
CA TYR A 145 32.87 9.19 -7.69
C TYR A 145 33.98 9.03 -6.65
N ASN A 146 35.02 9.86 -6.75
CA ASN A 146 36.03 9.93 -5.72
C ASN A 146 35.45 10.59 -4.46
N PHE A 147 35.39 9.82 -3.38
CA PHE A 147 34.78 10.22 -2.12
C PHE A 147 35.60 11.27 -1.35
N VAL A 148 36.93 11.32 -1.57
CA VAL A 148 37.86 12.13 -0.79
C VAL A 148 39.01 12.67 -1.64
N ARG A 149 39.44 13.88 -1.35
CA ARG A 149 40.65 14.47 -1.90
C ARG A 149 41.85 14.01 -1.09
N LYS A 150 42.71 13.21 -1.71
CA LYS A 150 43.97 12.74 -1.10
C LYS A 150 44.85 13.89 -0.61
N SER A 151 44.87 15.01 -1.35
CA SER A 151 45.62 16.23 -0.98
C SER A 151 45.11 16.93 0.28
N GLN A 152 43.92 16.57 0.77
CA GLN A 152 43.34 17.10 2.00
C GLN A 152 43.36 16.07 3.13
N MET A 153 43.99 14.91 2.97
CA MET A 153 44.11 13.93 4.05
C MET A 153 45.29 14.23 4.96
N SER A 154 45.04 14.26 6.27
CA SER A 154 46.09 14.34 7.28
C SER A 154 46.55 12.94 7.73
N TYR A 155 47.62 12.89 8.53
CA TYR A 155 48.16 11.62 9.02
C TYR A 155 47.19 10.95 10.00
N SER A 156 46.58 11.73 10.90
CA SER A 156 45.56 11.23 11.82
C SER A 156 44.35 10.63 11.08
N ASP A 157 43.89 11.25 9.98
CA ASP A 157 42.78 10.70 9.20
C ASP A 157 43.14 9.33 8.60
N LEU A 158 44.40 9.14 8.18
CA LEU A 158 44.86 7.87 7.62
C LEU A 158 44.90 6.77 8.68
N ILE A 159 45.21 7.10 9.94
CA ILE A 159 45.15 6.14 11.06
C ILE A 159 43.71 5.65 11.29
N PHE A 160 42.72 6.55 11.28
CA PHE A 160 41.33 6.19 11.60
C PHE A 160 40.53 5.67 10.41
N MET A 161 40.72 6.24 9.22
CA MET A 161 39.96 5.90 8.02
C MET A 161 40.71 4.99 7.07
N GLY A 162 42.04 4.85 7.20
CA GLY A 162 42.89 4.10 6.29
C GLY A 162 42.34 2.73 5.88
N PRO A 163 41.96 1.86 6.84
CA PRO A 163 41.40 0.54 6.52
C PRO A 163 40.12 0.60 5.68
N LEU A 164 39.25 1.59 5.92
CA LEU A 164 38.03 1.79 5.13
C LEU A 164 38.31 2.34 3.73
N LEU A 165 39.47 2.97 3.54
CA LEU A 165 39.89 3.55 2.27
C LEU A 165 40.86 2.65 1.49
N GLY A 166 41.12 1.45 2.01
CA GLY A 166 42.03 0.46 1.39
C GLY A 166 43.51 0.71 1.67
N PHE A 167 43.85 1.50 2.69
CA PHE A 167 45.22 1.62 3.20
C PHE A 167 45.45 0.65 4.36
N GLU A 168 46.56 -0.08 4.28
CA GLU A 168 47.00 -1.02 5.31
C GLU A 168 48.03 -0.37 6.24
N GLU A 169 48.11 -0.83 7.50
CA GLU A 169 49.06 -0.32 8.48
C GLU A 169 50.51 -0.53 7.98
N GLY A 170 51.28 0.56 7.86
CA GLY A 170 52.66 0.53 7.34
C GLY A 170 52.79 0.76 5.84
N MET A 171 51.68 0.90 5.10
CA MET A 171 51.73 1.32 3.69
C MET A 171 52.09 2.81 3.59
N ALA A 172 53.11 3.13 2.79
CA ALA A 172 53.39 4.52 2.45
C ALA A 172 52.25 5.05 1.55
N PRO A 173 51.58 6.16 1.91
CA PRO A 173 50.41 6.64 1.16
C PRO A 173 50.72 6.99 -0.29
N GLY A 174 51.98 7.33 -0.62
CA GLY A 174 52.39 7.65 -2.00
C GLY A 174 51.85 8.99 -2.51
N PHE A 175 51.29 9.82 -1.62
CA PHE A 175 50.86 11.20 -1.88
C PHE A 175 51.25 12.10 -0.70
N PRO A 176 51.44 13.41 -0.94
CA PRO A 176 51.69 14.36 0.12
C PRO A 176 50.47 14.47 1.04
N LEU A 177 50.69 14.33 2.35
CA LEU A 177 49.66 14.52 3.37
C LEU A 177 49.47 16.01 3.66
N ALA A 178 48.22 16.40 3.93
CA ALA A 178 47.86 17.72 4.41
C ALA A 178 48.33 17.92 5.86
N SER A 179 48.46 19.18 6.26
CA SER A 179 48.66 19.54 7.66
C SER A 179 47.54 18.99 8.54
N GLU A 180 47.88 18.64 9.78
CA GLU A 180 46.89 18.23 10.77
C GLU A 180 45.86 19.36 10.96
N PRO A 181 44.55 19.03 10.98
CA PRO A 181 43.53 20.02 11.26
C PRO A 181 43.67 20.56 12.69
N ASP A 182 43.29 21.82 12.88
CA ASP A 182 43.32 22.49 14.18
C ASP A 182 42.27 21.91 15.12
N ARG A 183 42.64 20.78 15.73
CA ARG A 183 41.83 20.02 16.67
C ARG A 183 42.26 20.38 18.08
N GLN A 184 41.30 20.69 18.94
CA GLN A 184 41.61 20.89 20.35
C GLN A 184 42.31 19.65 20.93
N PRO A 185 43.34 19.82 21.78
CA PRO A 185 44.03 18.69 22.41
C PRO A 185 43.03 17.76 23.12
N GLY A 186 43.03 16.47 22.75
CA GLY A 186 42.12 15.46 23.29
C GLY A 186 40.74 15.37 22.61
N SER A 187 40.51 16.13 21.53
CA SER A 187 39.31 15.98 20.71
C SER A 187 39.28 14.63 19.98
N ARG A 188 38.07 14.10 19.77
CA ARG A 188 37.85 12.82 19.08
C ARG A 188 37.79 13.03 17.57
N PHE A 189 38.14 11.99 16.83
CA PHE A 189 37.93 11.95 15.38
C PHE A 189 36.43 12.05 15.06
N SER A 190 36.06 13.00 14.19
CA SER A 190 34.69 13.20 13.72
C SER A 190 34.59 12.93 12.23
N LEU A 191 33.69 12.01 11.84
CA LEU A 191 33.43 11.72 10.44
C LEU A 191 32.87 12.93 9.68
N ASP A 192 32.09 13.77 10.36
CA ASP A 192 31.54 14.98 9.75
C ASP A 192 32.64 15.99 9.39
N GLU A 193 33.58 16.21 10.32
CA GLU A 193 34.75 17.07 10.09
C GLU A 193 35.64 16.51 8.97
N PHE A 194 35.92 15.20 9.02
CA PHE A 194 36.67 14.49 7.99
C PHE A 194 36.05 14.68 6.61
N TYR A 195 34.75 14.38 6.44
CA TYR A 195 34.08 14.51 5.15
C TYR A 195 33.96 15.97 4.72
N SER A 196 33.63 16.90 5.61
CA SER A 196 33.49 18.33 5.29
C SER A 196 34.77 18.92 4.69
N ARG A 197 35.94 18.51 5.21
CA ARG A 197 37.26 18.96 4.76
C ARG A 197 37.76 18.22 3.51
N THR A 198 37.65 16.89 3.51
CA THR A 198 38.23 16.04 2.47
C THR A 198 37.34 15.88 1.24
N ARG A 199 36.03 16.14 1.31
CA ARG A 199 35.13 16.11 0.14
C ARG A 199 35.56 17.05 -0.97
N HIS A 200 35.11 16.77 -2.20
CA HIS A 200 35.29 17.69 -3.32
C HIS A 200 34.38 18.91 -3.19
N ARG A 201 34.96 20.07 -3.48
CA ARG A 201 34.28 21.37 -3.53
C ARG A 201 33.77 21.63 -4.94
N MET A 202 32.62 22.28 -5.04
CA MET A 202 32.00 22.52 -6.35
C MET A 202 32.77 23.60 -7.11
N GLU A 203 33.32 24.54 -6.36
CA GLU A 203 34.17 25.63 -6.82
C GLU A 203 35.42 25.11 -7.56
N ASP A 204 35.92 23.93 -7.17
CA ASP A 204 37.08 23.29 -7.79
C ASP A 204 36.70 22.38 -8.98
N MET A 205 35.45 21.91 -9.04
CA MET A 205 34.97 20.96 -10.06
C MET A 205 34.23 21.63 -11.22
N LEU A 206 33.55 22.75 -10.96
CA LEU A 206 32.73 23.46 -11.92
C LEU A 206 33.60 24.43 -12.73
N LEU A 207 33.94 24.05 -13.97
CA LEU A 207 34.72 24.91 -14.86
C LEU A 207 33.83 25.96 -15.56
N GLU A 208 32.67 25.53 -16.03
CA GLU A 208 31.69 26.37 -16.73
C GLU A 208 30.29 25.83 -16.45
N CYS A 209 29.32 26.73 -16.28
CA CYS A 209 27.92 26.38 -16.08
C CYS A 209 27.06 27.39 -16.83
N ASN A 210 26.22 26.90 -17.74
CA ASN A 210 25.27 27.72 -18.47
C ASN A 210 23.91 27.02 -18.51
N PHE A 211 22.87 27.72 -18.06
CA PHE A 211 21.50 27.24 -18.08
C PHE A 211 20.62 28.20 -18.86
N ARG A 212 20.04 27.71 -19.97
CA ARG A 212 19.18 28.50 -20.86
C ARG A 212 19.82 29.82 -21.32
N GLY A 213 21.14 29.85 -21.49
CA GLY A 213 21.90 31.04 -21.89
C GLY A 213 22.29 31.96 -20.74
N SER A 214 21.91 31.66 -19.50
CA SER A 214 22.35 32.39 -18.30
C SER A 214 23.51 31.66 -17.63
N ASP A 215 24.53 32.39 -17.20
CA ASP A 215 25.66 31.83 -16.49
C ASP A 215 25.24 31.42 -15.07
N CYS A 216 25.71 30.26 -14.63
CA CYS A 216 25.51 29.73 -13.28
C CYS A 216 26.86 29.50 -12.60
N GLY A 217 26.84 29.43 -11.26
CA GLY A 217 28.04 29.23 -10.47
C GLY A 217 27.85 28.23 -9.33
N PRO A 218 28.91 27.97 -8.54
CA PRO A 218 28.88 27.07 -7.39
C PRO A 218 27.80 27.40 -6.36
N GLU A 219 27.39 28.68 -6.26
CA GLU A 219 26.33 29.19 -5.40
C GLU A 219 24.93 28.64 -5.75
N ASN A 220 24.71 28.24 -7.02
CA ASN A 220 23.47 27.60 -7.45
C ASN A 220 23.42 26.11 -7.06
N PHE A 221 24.50 25.55 -6.50
CA PHE A 221 24.60 24.17 -6.07
C PHE A 221 24.53 24.06 -4.55
N ARG A 222 23.51 23.37 -4.05
CA ARG A 222 23.33 23.10 -2.62
C ARG A 222 23.83 21.72 -2.26
N GLU A 223 24.40 21.61 -1.08
CA GLU A 223 24.84 20.33 -0.53
C GLU A 223 23.63 19.54 -0.05
N VAL A 224 23.62 18.25 -0.35
CA VAL A 224 22.58 17.32 0.09
C VAL A 224 23.10 16.53 1.28
N GLY A 225 22.23 16.01 2.14
CA GLY A 225 22.58 15.18 3.30
C GLY A 225 23.40 13.91 3.01
N ARG A 226 23.78 13.66 1.75
CA ARG A 226 24.95 12.82 1.44
C ARG A 226 26.17 13.74 1.30
N PRO A 227 27.24 13.57 2.10
CA PRO A 227 28.41 14.46 2.09
C PRO A 227 29.17 14.54 0.74
N ARG A 228 28.70 13.78 -0.26
CA ARG A 228 29.29 13.57 -1.58
C ARG A 228 28.57 14.29 -2.72
N CYS A 229 27.37 14.80 -2.48
CA CYS A 229 26.46 15.19 -3.55
C CYS A 229 26.02 16.63 -3.41
N LYS A 230 26.06 17.37 -4.52
CA LYS A 230 25.39 18.65 -4.64
C LYS A 230 24.20 18.56 -5.59
N ILE A 231 23.11 19.22 -5.23
CA ILE A 231 21.93 19.43 -6.07
C ILE A 231 22.01 20.84 -6.63
N LEU A 232 21.97 20.95 -7.95
CA LEU A 232 21.65 22.22 -8.61
C LEU A 232 20.24 22.62 -8.19
N SER A 233 20.15 23.68 -7.39
CA SER A 233 18.91 24.18 -6.82
C SER A 233 18.63 25.57 -7.38
N ASN A 234 17.70 25.64 -8.33
CA ASN A 234 17.26 26.86 -9.02
C ASN A 234 18.40 27.64 -9.71
N VAL A 235 18.36 27.62 -11.05
CA VAL A 235 19.04 28.62 -11.89
C VAL A 235 18.00 29.60 -12.41
#